data_AF-A0A914ZGK4-F1
#
_entry.id   AF-A0A914ZGK4-F1
#
_cell.length_a   1.000
_cell.length_b   1.000
_cell.length_c   1.000
_cell.angle_alpha   90.00
_cell.angle_beta   90.00
_cell.angle_gamma   90.00
#
_symmetry.space_group_name_H-M   'P 1'
#
loop_
_entity.id
_entity.type
_entity.pdbx_description
1 polymer ?
#
loop_
_entity_poly.entity_id
_entity_poly.type
_entity_poly.pdbx_seq_one_letter_code
_entity_poly.pdbx_strand_id
1 'polypeptide(L)'
;MSKEAEEEVNPVPTEAIVDESSVVEDAVKAEIIAGEDTEQLSEMSDDNDNLTILSGSKYHFSRNLTSWYRRIAPLIRNKKVRVLAVLNFFLTLIVMLLFLTIILLFGIVVYVKRQAALAVPKHMPCLFEWGEWSECSSTCRRSTKNDPPMMRRHITRIFNATGGIYAPCPVGLKVGYIQHAPCNVQICPKKLSRFNWTECFYRIPHIGKRSGCYKVRRLEPIDQLITIDSTSLYKECKKKDCPEFMP
;
A
#
# COMPACT_ATOMS: atom_id res chain seq x y z
N MET A 1 17.07 28.36 -35.91
CA MET A 1 17.42 29.37 -34.88
C MET A 1 16.14 29.68 -34.15
N SER A 2 15.90 29.38 -32.87
CA SER A 2 16.73 28.95 -31.72
C SER A 2 15.70 28.43 -30.68
N LYS A 3 15.76 27.19 -30.16
CA LYS A 3 16.45 26.73 -28.94
C LYS A 3 16.29 27.61 -27.69
N GLU A 4 15.58 27.07 -26.69
CA GLU A 4 15.79 27.01 -25.22
C GLU A 4 14.49 26.36 -24.64
N ALA A 5 14.39 25.19 -23.97
CA ALA A 5 15.08 24.56 -22.83
C ALA A 5 15.18 25.51 -21.62
N GLU A 6 14.84 25.20 -20.38
CA GLU A 6 14.28 24.07 -19.62
C GLU A 6 14.24 24.60 -18.18
N GLU A 7 13.15 24.48 -17.40
CA GLU A 7 13.30 24.40 -15.93
C GLU A 7 12.07 23.76 -15.26
N GLU A 8 12.37 22.66 -14.58
CA GLU A 8 11.51 21.79 -13.79
C GLU A 8 11.35 22.38 -12.38
N VAL A 9 10.13 22.69 -11.94
CA VAL A 9 9.85 23.11 -10.56
C VAL A 9 8.95 22.07 -9.89
N ASN A 10 9.58 21.18 -9.13
CA ASN A 10 8.95 20.34 -8.12
C ASN A 10 8.76 21.13 -6.82
N PRO A 11 7.55 21.20 -6.24
CA PRO A 11 7.39 21.57 -4.84
C PRO A 11 6.98 20.34 -4.01
N VAL A 12 7.96 19.72 -3.34
CA VAL A 12 7.72 18.85 -2.18
C VAL A 12 7.45 19.76 -0.96
N PRO A 13 6.34 19.58 -0.21
CA PRO A 13 6.05 20.45 0.94
C PRO A 13 6.98 20.17 2.12
N THR A 14 7.55 21.24 2.68
CA THR A 14 8.34 21.25 3.92
C THR A 14 7.43 21.13 5.14
N GLU A 15 7.88 20.35 6.12
CA GLU A 15 7.20 20.12 7.40
C GLU A 15 6.98 21.43 8.17
N ALA A 16 5.72 21.70 8.53
CA ALA A 16 5.36 22.79 9.42
C ALA A 16 5.20 22.24 10.86
N ILE A 17 6.01 22.86 11.71
CA ILE A 17 6.18 22.66 13.15
C ILE A 17 4.85 22.84 13.88
N VAL A 18 4.57 21.89 14.79
CA VAL A 18 3.47 21.93 15.76
C VAL A 18 3.80 22.96 16.83
N ASP A 19 2.95 23.97 16.99
CA ASP A 19 3.03 24.95 18.07
C ASP A 19 2.14 24.48 19.24
N GLU A 20 2.77 24.18 20.38
CA GLU A 20 2.16 23.68 21.61
C GLU A 20 1.96 24.86 22.57
N SER A 21 0.71 25.15 22.93
CA SER A 21 0.35 26.22 23.86
C SER A 21 0.76 25.85 25.29
N SER A 22 1.80 26.50 25.81
CA SER A 22 2.28 26.37 27.19
C SER A 22 1.35 27.01 28.22
N VAL A 23 1.15 26.28 29.32
CA VAL A 23 0.47 26.65 30.56
C VAL A 23 1.24 27.75 31.31
N VAL A 24 0.52 28.73 31.87
CA VAL A 24 1.04 29.69 32.86
C VAL A 24 0.27 29.49 34.17
N GLU A 25 0.96 29.02 35.20
CA GLU A 25 0.51 29.02 36.59
C GLU A 25 0.99 30.29 37.28
N ASP A 26 0.12 30.97 38.02
CA ASP A 26 0.48 32.10 38.87
C ASP A 26 0.30 31.77 40.37
N ALA A 27 1.45 31.72 41.04
CA ALA A 27 1.77 32.19 42.38
C ALA A 27 0.90 31.77 43.58
N VAL A 28 1.42 30.77 44.29
CA VAL A 28 1.23 30.55 45.74
C VAL A 28 1.87 31.70 46.53
N LYS A 29 1.10 32.36 47.40
CA LYS A 29 1.64 33.12 48.54
C LYS A 29 1.27 32.40 49.83
N ALA A 30 2.27 31.78 50.45
CA ALA A 30 2.23 31.31 51.83
C ALA A 30 2.86 32.37 52.72
N GLU A 31 2.18 32.69 53.83
CA GLU A 31 2.81 33.32 54.98
C GLU A 31 2.59 32.39 56.18
N ILE A 32 3.70 31.88 56.71
CA ILE A 32 3.78 31.01 57.87
C ILE A 32 4.31 31.88 59.00
N ILE A 33 3.56 31.98 60.09
CA ILE A 33 4.08 32.40 61.39
C ILE A 33 3.61 31.35 62.40
N ALA A 34 4.58 30.69 63.04
CA ALA A 34 4.39 29.66 64.05
C ALA A 34 5.03 30.10 65.37
N GLY A 35 4.49 29.57 66.47
CA GLY A 35 5.01 29.65 67.84
C GLY A 35 3.89 30.05 68.79
N GLU A 36 3.73 29.51 70.00
CA GLU A 36 4.43 28.51 70.82
C GLU A 36 3.49 28.27 72.03
N ASP A 37 3.51 27.09 72.65
CA ASP A 37 2.70 26.68 73.82
C ASP A 37 1.19 26.37 73.61
N THR A 38 0.84 25.08 73.58
CA THR A 38 0.45 24.33 74.80
C THR A 38 0.10 22.90 74.41
N GLU A 39 1.05 22.01 74.66
CA GLU A 39 0.79 20.61 74.99
C GLU A 39 -0.08 20.58 76.27
N GLN A 40 -0.95 19.56 76.39
CA GLN A 40 -2.00 19.35 77.41
C GLN A 40 -3.37 19.91 77.01
N LEU A 41 -4.25 19.02 76.53
CA LEU A 41 -5.37 18.52 77.33
C LEU A 41 -5.95 17.26 76.64
N SER A 42 -5.89 16.15 77.38
CA SER A 42 -6.32 14.81 77.01
C SER A 42 -7.84 14.67 76.84
N GLU A 43 -8.23 13.58 76.19
CA GLU A 43 -9.37 12.70 76.53
C GLU A 43 -10.67 13.34 77.01
N MET A 44 -11.75 13.21 76.23
CA MET A 44 -13.00 12.71 76.82
C MET A 44 -13.90 12.04 75.77
N SER A 45 -14.64 11.05 76.25
CA SER A 45 -15.28 9.94 75.56
C SER A 45 -16.56 10.28 74.77
N ASP A 46 -17.00 9.27 74.03
CA ASP A 46 -18.39 8.89 73.77
C ASP A 46 -19.35 9.38 74.86
N ASP A 47 -20.44 10.06 74.50
CA ASP A 47 -21.72 9.37 74.37
C ASP A 47 -22.80 10.29 73.76
N ASN A 48 -23.71 9.60 73.11
CA ASN A 48 -24.91 10.05 72.42
C ASN A 48 -25.83 10.93 73.29
N ASP A 49 -26.36 12.04 72.77
CA ASP A 49 -27.81 12.27 72.72
C ASP A 49 -28.26 13.55 72.00
N ASN A 50 -29.45 13.41 71.42
CA ASN A 50 -30.23 14.32 70.58
C ASN A 50 -30.26 15.79 71.03
N LEU A 51 -30.03 16.71 70.07
CA LEU A 51 -30.91 17.88 69.89
C LEU A 51 -30.87 18.40 68.44
N THR A 52 -32.07 18.55 67.89
CA THR A 52 -32.40 19.19 66.61
C THR A 52 -32.21 20.70 66.72
N ILE A 53 -31.52 21.37 65.78
CA ILE A 53 -31.89 22.67 65.16
C ILE A 53 -31.20 22.81 63.79
N LEU A 54 -31.97 23.32 62.83
CA LEU A 54 -31.67 23.56 61.42
C LEU A 54 -30.43 24.41 61.12
N SER A 55 -29.66 23.98 60.10
CA SER A 55 -29.22 24.85 58.99
C SER A 55 -28.76 23.97 57.82
N GLY A 56 -29.44 24.11 56.68
CA GLY A 56 -29.33 23.21 55.54
C GLY A 56 -28.17 23.51 54.60
N SER A 57 -27.49 22.46 54.13
CA SER A 57 -26.98 22.36 52.75
C SER A 57 -26.55 20.92 52.42
N LYS A 58 -27.32 20.29 51.52
CA LYS A 58 -26.88 19.32 50.49
C LYS A 58 -26.00 18.12 50.90
N TYR A 59 -26.52 17.15 51.65
CA TYR A 59 -26.01 15.75 51.60
C TYR A 59 -27.15 14.72 51.73
N HIS A 60 -28.09 14.69 50.78
CA HIS A 60 -29.15 13.67 50.74
C HIS A 60 -28.76 12.36 50.03
N PHE A 61 -27.58 12.29 49.39
CA PHE A 61 -27.13 11.07 48.69
C PHE A 61 -26.54 10.02 49.64
N SER A 62 -26.05 10.39 50.82
CA SER A 62 -25.33 9.47 51.73
C SER A 62 -26.24 8.59 52.60
N ARG A 63 -27.48 9.00 52.89
CA ARG A 63 -28.41 8.25 53.76
C ARG A 63 -29.02 7.01 53.09
N ASN A 64 -29.20 7.03 51.77
CA ASN A 64 -29.72 5.87 51.01
C ASN A 64 -28.62 4.81 50.76
N LEU A 65 -27.38 5.25 50.55
CA LEU A 65 -26.24 4.35 50.37
C LEU A 65 -25.85 3.64 51.68
N THR A 66 -25.92 4.33 52.82
CA THR A 66 -25.60 3.73 54.13
C THR A 66 -26.62 2.68 54.58
N SER A 67 -27.92 2.89 54.30
CA SER A 67 -28.95 1.88 54.59
C SER A 67 -28.89 0.67 53.66
N TRP A 68 -28.56 0.88 52.37
CA TRP A 68 -28.31 -0.20 51.41
C TRP A 68 -27.05 -1.00 51.76
N TYR A 69 -25.97 -0.31 52.12
CA TYR A 69 -24.72 -0.94 52.53
C TYR A 69 -24.88 -1.78 53.81
N ARG A 70 -25.66 -1.30 54.81
CA ARG A 70 -26.00 -2.09 56.01
C ARG A 70 -26.77 -3.37 55.70
N ARG A 71 -27.61 -3.38 54.66
CA ARG A 71 -28.37 -4.58 54.23
C ARG A 71 -27.52 -5.60 53.47
N ILE A 72 -26.46 -5.17 52.81
CA ILE A 72 -25.57 -6.04 51.99
C ILE A 72 -24.30 -6.45 52.76
N ALA A 73 -23.93 -5.70 53.80
CA ALA A 73 -22.82 -5.99 54.71
C ALA A 73 -22.80 -7.45 55.25
N PRO A 74 -23.92 -8.05 55.71
CA PRO A 74 -23.90 -9.44 56.18
C PRO A 74 -23.67 -10.47 55.05
N LEU A 75 -24.02 -10.16 53.80
CA LEU A 75 -23.80 -11.03 52.63
C LEU A 75 -22.34 -10.99 52.16
N ILE A 76 -21.66 -9.84 52.29
CA ILE A 76 -20.24 -9.63 51.93
C ILE A 76 -19.26 -10.31 52.90
N ARG A 77 -19.75 -10.75 54.07
CA ARG A 77 -18.95 -11.48 55.06
C ARG A 77 -18.57 -12.89 54.60
N ASN A 78 -19.32 -13.48 53.65
CA ASN A 78 -19.00 -14.79 53.10
C ASN A 78 -17.98 -14.70 51.96
N LYS A 79 -16.85 -15.41 52.09
CA LYS A 79 -15.75 -15.45 51.10
C LYS A 79 -16.25 -15.84 49.70
N LYS A 80 -17.20 -16.78 49.60
CA LYS A 80 -17.76 -17.24 48.32
C LYS A 80 -18.58 -16.15 47.62
N VAL A 81 -19.37 -15.39 48.38
CA VAL A 81 -20.20 -14.29 47.85
C VAL A 81 -19.32 -13.13 47.38
N ARG A 82 -18.21 -12.84 48.08
CA ARG A 82 -17.26 -11.81 47.68
C ARG A 82 -16.54 -12.15 46.37
N VAL A 83 -16.07 -13.40 46.22
CA VAL A 83 -15.44 -13.86 44.97
C VAL A 83 -16.44 -13.79 43.81
N LEU A 84 -17.69 -14.23 44.02
CA LEU A 84 -18.73 -14.14 42.99
C LEU A 84 -19.06 -12.68 42.61
N ALA A 85 -19.12 -11.77 43.60
CA ALA A 85 -19.35 -10.34 43.34
C ALA A 85 -18.20 -9.70 42.54
N VAL A 86 -16.95 -10.05 42.85
CA VAL A 86 -15.78 -9.59 42.09
C VAL A 86 -15.79 -10.14 40.66
N LEU A 87 -16.10 -11.42 40.48
CA LEU A 87 -16.22 -12.04 39.15
C LEU A 87 -17.35 -11.39 38.33
N ASN A 88 -18.52 -11.16 38.94
CA ASN A 88 -19.63 -10.48 38.27
C ASN A 88 -19.29 -9.02 37.93
N PHE A 89 -18.54 -8.33 38.78
CA PHE A 89 -18.05 -6.97 38.47
C PHE A 89 -17.13 -6.98 37.24
N PHE A 90 -16.14 -7.86 37.19
CA PHE A 90 -15.28 -7.99 36.00
C PHE A 90 -16.07 -8.41 34.76
N LEU A 91 -17.04 -9.31 34.90
CA LEU A 91 -17.91 -9.72 33.79
C LEU A 91 -18.74 -8.54 33.27
N THR A 92 -19.29 -7.70 34.17
CA THR A 92 -20.02 -6.49 33.75
C THR A 92 -19.11 -5.48 33.07
N LEU A 93 -17.87 -5.31 33.55
CA LEU A 93 -16.88 -4.44 32.93
C LEU A 93 -16.55 -4.92 31.51
N ILE A 94 -16.32 -6.23 31.33
CA ILE A 94 -16.09 -6.84 30.01
C ILE A 94 -17.29 -6.60 29.09
N VAL A 95 -18.51 -6.84 29.56
CA VAL A 95 -19.73 -6.61 28.77
C VAL A 95 -19.89 -5.14 28.37
N MET A 96 -19.60 -4.21 29.28
CA MET A 96 -19.63 -2.78 28.99
C MET A 96 -18.57 -2.37 27.96
N LEU A 97 -17.34 -2.89 28.07
CA LEU A 97 -16.31 -2.65 27.07
C LEU A 97 -16.71 -3.21 25.70
N LEU A 98 -17.25 -4.43 25.64
CA LEU A 98 -17.76 -5.02 24.40
C LEU A 98 -18.90 -4.19 23.79
N PHE A 99 -19.78 -3.64 24.61
CA PHE A 99 -20.85 -2.76 24.12
C PHE A 99 -20.29 -1.46 23.54
N LEU A 100 -19.30 -0.84 24.20
CA LEU A 100 -18.62 0.35 23.71
C LEU A 100 -17.87 0.09 22.39
N THR A 101 -17.21 -1.07 22.24
CA THR A 101 -16.55 -1.42 20.97
C THR A 101 -17.56 -1.56 19.83
N ILE A 102 -18.73 -2.17 20.08
CA ILE A 102 -19.79 -2.29 19.08
C ILE A 102 -20.29 -0.90 18.64
N ILE A 103 -20.53 0.02 19.58
CA ILE A 103 -20.96 1.39 19.26
C ILE A 103 -19.90 2.10 18.43
N LEU A 104 -18.62 1.96 18.81
CA LEU A 104 -17.52 2.60 18.08
C LEU A 104 -17.39 2.05 16.65
N LEU A 105 -17.48 0.73 16.47
CA LEU A 105 -17.49 0.11 15.13
C LEU A 105 -18.67 0.60 14.30
N PHE A 106 -19.88 0.70 14.89
CA PHE A 106 -21.04 1.26 14.20
C PHE A 106 -20.81 2.71 13.77
N GLY A 107 -20.27 3.55 14.67
CA GLY A 107 -19.90 4.93 14.37
C GLY A 107 -18.90 5.04 13.22
N ILE A 108 -17.87 4.18 13.20
CA ILE A 108 -16.90 4.12 12.10
C ILE A 108 -17.58 3.74 10.79
N VAL A 109 -18.44 2.71 10.78
CA VAL A 109 -19.15 2.28 9.56
C VAL A 109 -20.01 3.41 9.00
N VAL A 110 -20.76 4.11 9.86
CA VAL A 110 -21.59 5.27 9.45
C VAL A 110 -20.72 6.40 8.90
N TYR A 111 -19.61 6.72 9.57
CA TYR A 111 -18.67 7.74 9.14
C TYR A 111 -18.08 7.41 7.76
N VAL A 112 -17.59 6.19 7.55
CA VAL A 112 -17.03 5.72 6.28
C VAL A 112 -18.09 5.76 5.17
N LYS A 113 -19.31 5.29 5.46
CA LYS A 113 -20.42 5.33 4.48
C LYS A 113 -20.76 6.77 4.06
N ARG A 114 -20.78 7.71 5.01
CA ARG A 114 -21.04 9.11 4.73
C ARG A 114 -19.92 9.73 3.89
N GLN A 115 -18.66 9.49 4.27
CA GLN A 115 -17.51 9.99 3.51
C GLN A 115 -17.49 9.43 2.09
N ALA A 116 -17.78 8.13 1.92
CA ALA A 116 -17.88 7.51 0.60
C ALA A 116 -19.00 8.16 -0.24
N ALA A 117 -20.15 8.46 0.35
CA ALA A 117 -21.25 9.13 -0.34
C ALA A 117 -20.90 10.57 -0.78
N LEU A 118 -20.11 11.29 0.03
CA LEU A 118 -19.63 12.64 -0.30
C LEU A 118 -18.50 12.62 -1.34
N ALA A 119 -17.68 11.57 -1.36
CA ALA A 119 -16.59 11.39 -2.31
C ALA A 119 -17.07 10.98 -3.71
N VAL A 120 -18.31 10.49 -3.85
CA VAL A 120 -18.90 10.20 -5.17
C VAL A 120 -19.30 11.52 -5.83
N PRO A 121 -18.72 11.88 -6.98
CA PRO A 121 -19.04 13.13 -7.65
C PRO A 121 -20.52 13.13 -8.08
N LYS A 122 -21.22 14.25 -7.85
CA LYS A 122 -22.63 14.46 -8.22
C LYS A 122 -22.87 14.31 -9.73
N HIS A 123 -21.84 14.59 -10.52
CA HIS A 123 -21.85 14.48 -11.97
C HIS A 123 -20.61 13.70 -12.42
N MET A 124 -20.81 12.67 -13.22
CA MET A 124 -19.72 11.84 -13.75
C MET A 124 -19.87 11.72 -15.27
N PRO A 125 -18.80 11.91 -16.06
CA PRO A 125 -18.86 11.68 -17.50
C PRO A 125 -18.95 10.17 -17.81
N CYS A 126 -19.22 9.85 -19.08
CA CYS A 126 -19.07 8.47 -19.54
C CYS A 126 -17.59 8.07 -19.44
N LEU A 127 -17.29 7.07 -18.61
CA LEU A 127 -15.95 6.49 -18.49
C LEU A 127 -16.01 5.01 -18.85
N PHE A 128 -14.87 4.45 -19.25
CA PHE A 128 -14.75 3.05 -19.54
C PHE A 128 -13.38 2.53 -19.15
N GLU A 129 -13.32 1.23 -18.92
CA GLU A 129 -12.11 0.53 -18.53
C GLU A 129 -11.76 -0.50 -19.59
N TRP A 130 -10.49 -0.50 -19.98
CA TRP A 130 -9.95 -1.52 -20.87
C TRP A 130 -9.74 -2.81 -20.09
N GLY A 131 -10.11 -3.93 -20.70
CA GLY A 131 -9.72 -5.25 -20.22
C GLY A 131 -8.25 -5.54 -20.43
N GLU A 132 -7.87 -6.74 -20.02
CA GLU A 132 -6.54 -7.27 -20.24
C GLU A 132 -6.22 -7.42 -21.72
N TRP A 133 -4.94 -7.35 -22.03
CA TRP A 133 -4.43 -7.65 -23.36
C TRP A 133 -4.59 -9.14 -23.66
N SER A 134 -4.98 -9.46 -24.89
CA SER A 134 -4.96 -10.82 -25.38
C SER A 134 -3.52 -11.32 -25.49
N GLU A 135 -3.38 -12.63 -25.62
CA GLU A 135 -2.13 -13.21 -26.10
C GLU A 135 -1.70 -12.57 -27.42
N CYS A 136 -0.39 -12.44 -27.57
CA CYS A 136 0.23 -11.91 -28.76
C CYS A 136 0.05 -12.89 -29.92
N SER A 137 -0.21 -12.40 -31.13
CA SER A 137 -0.43 -13.24 -32.32
C SER A 137 0.76 -14.16 -32.66
N SER A 138 1.96 -13.85 -32.17
CA SER A 138 3.17 -14.67 -32.31
C SER A 138 4.16 -14.34 -31.20
N THR A 139 5.05 -15.28 -30.88
CA THR A 139 6.06 -15.10 -29.81
C THR A 139 7.21 -14.16 -30.20
N CYS A 140 7.39 -13.90 -31.48
CA CYS A 140 8.45 -13.06 -32.04
C CYS A 140 8.11 -12.65 -33.48
N ARG A 141 8.79 -11.61 -33.96
CA ARG A 141 8.69 -11.09 -35.32
C ARG A 141 9.55 -11.92 -36.28
N ARG A 142 9.00 -12.31 -37.44
CA ARG A 142 9.74 -13.15 -38.40
C ARG A 142 10.91 -12.43 -39.08
N SER A 143 10.78 -11.14 -39.35
CA SER A 143 11.79 -10.31 -40.03
C SER A 143 11.50 -8.83 -39.78
N THR A 144 12.52 -7.97 -39.89
CA THR A 144 12.39 -6.50 -39.81
C THR A 144 11.48 -5.90 -40.88
N LYS A 145 11.19 -6.62 -41.97
CA LYS A 145 10.30 -6.15 -43.05
C LYS A 145 8.82 -6.46 -42.81
N ASN A 146 8.52 -7.45 -41.98
CA ASN A 146 7.13 -7.87 -41.73
C ASN A 146 6.53 -7.05 -40.61
N ASP A 147 5.21 -6.87 -40.56
CA ASP A 147 4.57 -6.21 -39.43
C ASP A 147 4.86 -6.94 -38.10
N PRO A 148 5.01 -6.20 -36.99
CA PRO A 148 5.17 -6.82 -35.69
C PRO A 148 3.92 -7.65 -35.35
N PRO A 149 4.08 -8.71 -34.54
CA PRO A 149 2.95 -9.40 -33.94
C PRO A 149 2.05 -8.40 -33.19
N MET A 150 0.75 -8.68 -33.14
CA MET A 150 -0.25 -7.79 -32.57
C MET A 150 -1.02 -8.48 -31.45
N MET A 151 -1.39 -7.71 -30.45
CA MET A 151 -2.35 -8.10 -29.42
C MET A 151 -3.52 -7.14 -29.42
N ARG A 152 -4.63 -7.57 -28.83
CA ARG A 152 -5.87 -6.80 -28.78
C ARG A 152 -6.47 -6.79 -27.39
N ARG A 153 -7.18 -5.73 -27.05
CA ARG A 153 -8.01 -5.67 -25.85
C ARG A 153 -9.36 -5.02 -26.15
N HIS A 154 -10.34 -5.35 -25.33
CA HIS A 154 -11.70 -4.86 -25.44
C HIS A 154 -12.07 -4.07 -24.18
N ILE A 155 -13.12 -3.26 -24.27
CA ILE A 155 -13.67 -2.58 -23.10
C ILE A 155 -14.43 -3.60 -22.26
N THR A 156 -14.13 -3.70 -20.97
CA THR A 156 -14.78 -4.65 -20.06
C THR A 156 -15.91 -4.00 -19.28
N ARG A 157 -15.65 -2.79 -18.79
CA ARG A 157 -16.53 -2.03 -17.91
C ARG A 157 -16.82 -0.65 -18.47
N ILE A 158 -18.08 -0.24 -18.35
CA ILE A 158 -18.55 1.08 -18.75
C ILE A 158 -19.23 1.70 -17.54
N PHE A 159 -18.86 2.93 -17.23
CA PHE A 159 -19.47 3.78 -16.21
C PHE A 159 -20.30 4.82 -16.93
N ASN A 160 -21.63 4.67 -16.82
CA ASN A 160 -22.55 5.58 -17.46
C ASN A 160 -22.43 6.98 -16.89
N ALA A 161 -22.66 7.98 -17.75
CA ALA A 161 -22.71 9.37 -17.31
C ALA A 161 -23.85 9.59 -16.31
N THR A 162 -23.58 10.38 -15.26
CA THR A 162 -24.55 10.72 -14.21
C THR A 162 -24.69 12.23 -14.06
N GLY A 163 -25.85 12.67 -13.57
CA GLY A 163 -26.11 14.08 -13.26
C GLY A 163 -26.42 14.98 -14.46
N GLY A 164 -26.67 14.43 -15.65
CA GLY A 164 -27.30 15.13 -16.78
C GLY A 164 -26.48 16.21 -17.50
N ILE A 165 -25.29 16.57 -17.01
CA ILE A 165 -24.42 17.58 -17.64
C ILE A 165 -23.50 17.00 -18.72
N TYR A 166 -23.24 15.70 -18.68
CA TYR A 166 -22.38 15.00 -19.64
C TYR A 166 -23.21 14.16 -20.62
N ALA A 167 -22.69 13.99 -21.84
CA ALA A 167 -23.31 13.14 -22.84
C ALA A 167 -23.38 11.66 -22.36
N PRO A 168 -24.44 10.92 -22.74
CA PRO A 168 -24.54 9.50 -22.43
C PRO A 168 -23.45 8.69 -23.14
N CYS A 169 -23.14 7.51 -22.61
CA CYS A 169 -22.20 6.61 -23.25
C CYS A 169 -22.71 6.16 -24.63
N PRO A 170 -21.83 6.09 -25.66
CA PRO A 170 -22.20 5.60 -26.98
C PRO A 170 -22.79 4.19 -26.93
N VAL A 171 -23.85 3.95 -27.72
CA VAL A 171 -24.45 2.63 -27.85
C VAL A 171 -23.44 1.70 -28.53
N GLY A 172 -23.22 0.52 -27.95
CA GLY A 172 -22.28 -0.47 -28.49
C GLY A 172 -20.82 -0.24 -28.14
N LEU A 173 -20.50 0.68 -27.23
CA LEU A 173 -19.12 0.96 -26.78
C LEU A 173 -18.34 -0.33 -26.39
N LYS A 174 -19.01 -1.28 -25.75
CA LYS A 174 -18.39 -2.56 -25.33
C LYS A 174 -18.05 -3.50 -26.49
N VAL A 175 -18.83 -3.46 -27.57
CA VAL A 175 -18.76 -4.43 -28.68
C VAL A 175 -17.98 -3.86 -29.86
N GLY A 176 -18.11 -2.55 -30.12
CA GLY A 176 -17.55 -1.90 -31.30
C GLY A 176 -16.08 -1.49 -31.17
N TYR A 177 -15.52 -1.43 -29.96
CA TYR A 177 -14.19 -0.88 -29.73
C TYR A 177 -13.18 -1.94 -29.36
N ILE A 178 -12.24 -2.17 -30.28
CA ILE A 178 -11.08 -3.04 -30.09
C ILE A 178 -9.84 -2.18 -30.24
N GLN A 179 -8.98 -2.21 -29.22
CA GLN A 179 -7.67 -1.57 -29.31
C GLN A 179 -6.63 -2.60 -29.71
N HIS A 180 -5.77 -2.23 -30.65
CA HIS A 180 -4.65 -3.03 -31.11
C HIS A 180 -3.33 -2.41 -30.67
N ALA A 181 -2.36 -3.24 -30.30
CA ALA A 181 -1.01 -2.80 -29.99
C ALA A 181 0.03 -3.83 -30.47
N PRO A 182 1.23 -3.39 -30.90
CA PRO A 182 2.32 -4.29 -31.24
C PRO A 182 2.86 -4.99 -29.98
N CYS A 183 3.23 -6.25 -30.13
CA CYS A 183 3.81 -7.09 -29.09
C CYS A 183 4.93 -7.94 -29.68
N ASN A 184 5.84 -8.44 -28.83
CA ASN A 184 6.94 -9.32 -29.23
C ASN A 184 7.72 -8.82 -30.47
N VAL A 185 8.13 -7.56 -30.43
CA VAL A 185 8.75 -6.85 -31.56
C VAL A 185 10.13 -7.39 -31.96
N GLN A 186 10.76 -8.16 -31.07
CA GLN A 186 12.04 -8.81 -31.30
C GLN A 186 12.00 -9.81 -32.47
N ILE A 187 13.09 -9.88 -33.24
CA ILE A 187 13.21 -10.87 -34.32
C ILE A 187 13.37 -12.26 -33.71
N CYS A 188 12.66 -13.24 -34.28
CA CYS A 188 12.74 -14.63 -33.85
C CYS A 188 14.18 -15.16 -33.85
N PRO A 189 14.60 -15.93 -32.84
CA PRO A 189 15.96 -16.42 -32.75
C PRO A 189 16.32 -17.34 -33.92
N LYS A 190 17.54 -17.20 -34.44
CA LYS A 190 18.06 -18.05 -35.52
C LYS A 190 19.18 -18.94 -34.98
N LYS A 191 19.11 -20.23 -35.34
CA LYS A 191 20.14 -21.21 -34.97
C LYS A 191 21.46 -20.91 -35.66
N LEU A 192 22.58 -21.02 -34.94
CA LEU A 192 23.92 -20.81 -35.48
C LEU A 192 24.21 -21.71 -36.69
N SER A 193 23.72 -22.95 -36.68
CA SER A 193 23.88 -23.93 -37.77
C SER A 193 23.30 -23.48 -39.12
N ARG A 194 22.32 -22.56 -39.13
CA ARG A 194 21.64 -22.05 -40.33
C ARG A 194 22.38 -20.93 -41.03
N PHE A 195 23.44 -20.37 -40.44
CA PHE A 195 24.23 -19.32 -41.09
C PHE A 195 25.19 -19.91 -42.12
N ASN A 196 25.41 -19.20 -43.22
CA ASN A 196 26.38 -19.64 -44.24
C ASN A 196 27.80 -19.57 -43.70
N TRP A 197 28.70 -20.36 -44.28
CA TRP A 197 30.13 -20.24 -43.97
C TRP A 197 30.73 -19.05 -44.72
N THR A 198 31.74 -18.44 -44.12
CA THR A 198 32.61 -17.49 -44.79
C THR A 198 33.49 -18.19 -45.83
N GLU A 199 34.26 -17.40 -46.55
CA GLU A 199 35.46 -17.88 -47.22
C GLU A 199 36.50 -18.40 -46.23
N CYS A 200 37.55 -19.04 -46.76
CA CYS A 200 38.60 -19.64 -45.97
C CYS A 200 39.69 -18.63 -45.63
N PHE A 201 40.02 -18.53 -44.35
CA PHE A 201 41.08 -17.68 -43.82
C PHE A 201 42.28 -18.53 -43.39
N TYR A 202 43.50 -17.98 -43.52
CA TYR A 202 44.69 -18.63 -43.00
C TYR A 202 44.63 -18.73 -41.48
N ARG A 203 45.05 -19.88 -40.93
CA ARG A 203 45.22 -20.02 -39.47
C ARG A 203 46.27 -19.04 -38.96
N ILE A 204 47.37 -18.90 -39.70
CA ILE A 204 48.47 -17.98 -39.41
C ILE A 204 48.74 -17.14 -40.66
N PRO A 205 48.35 -15.84 -40.68
CA PRO A 205 48.41 -15.02 -41.88
C PRO A 205 49.79 -14.95 -42.54
N HIS A 206 50.87 -14.79 -41.76
CA HIS A 206 52.23 -14.65 -42.30
C HIS A 206 52.84 -15.96 -42.87
N ILE A 207 52.31 -17.12 -42.47
CA ILE A 207 52.72 -18.43 -43.02
C ILE A 207 51.87 -18.77 -44.27
N GLY A 208 50.71 -18.15 -44.40
CA GLY A 208 49.78 -18.36 -45.50
C GLY A 208 49.21 -19.78 -45.54
N LYS A 209 49.00 -20.28 -46.76
CA LYS A 209 48.37 -21.59 -47.05
C LYS A 209 49.03 -22.79 -46.36
N ARG A 210 50.33 -22.70 -46.03
CA ARG A 210 51.08 -23.77 -45.33
C ARG A 210 50.58 -23.99 -43.90
N SER A 211 50.04 -22.96 -43.25
CA SER A 211 49.47 -23.07 -41.90
C SER A 211 48.10 -23.75 -41.85
N GLY A 212 47.52 -24.07 -43.00
CA GLY A 212 46.13 -24.53 -43.11
C GLY A 212 45.13 -23.37 -43.06
N CYS A 213 43.88 -23.67 -43.42
CA CYS A 213 42.82 -22.66 -43.45
C CYS A 213 41.56 -23.14 -42.74
N TYR A 214 40.79 -22.18 -42.25
CA TYR A 214 39.52 -22.41 -41.59
C TYR A 214 38.48 -21.41 -42.09
N LYS A 215 37.21 -21.73 -41.90
CA LYS A 215 36.10 -20.84 -42.16
C LYS A 215 35.18 -20.79 -40.95
N VAL A 216 34.53 -19.65 -40.77
CA VAL A 216 33.60 -19.38 -39.65
C VAL A 216 32.21 -19.13 -40.21
N ARG A 217 31.20 -19.05 -39.34
CA ARG A 217 29.84 -18.69 -39.77
C ARG A 217 29.78 -17.18 -40.07
N ARG A 218 29.22 -16.82 -41.21
CA ARG A 218 28.94 -15.43 -41.60
C ARG A 218 27.67 -14.97 -40.91
N LEU A 219 27.82 -14.09 -39.91
CA LEU A 219 26.70 -13.46 -39.21
C LEU A 219 26.29 -12.18 -39.96
N GLU A 220 25.00 -11.99 -40.13
CA GLU A 220 24.44 -10.75 -40.69
C GLU A 220 24.38 -9.68 -39.59
N PRO A 221 24.66 -8.40 -39.90
CA PRO A 221 24.61 -7.31 -38.93
C PRO A 221 23.16 -6.89 -38.67
N ILE A 222 22.39 -7.78 -38.03
CA ILE A 222 21.00 -7.55 -37.65
C ILE A 222 20.80 -7.79 -36.16
N ASP A 223 19.88 -7.04 -35.55
CA ASP A 223 19.48 -7.20 -34.15
C ASP A 223 18.61 -8.46 -33.97
N GLN A 224 19.22 -9.64 -34.16
CA GLN A 224 18.59 -10.95 -34.03
C GLN A 224 19.34 -11.79 -33.01
N LEU A 225 18.60 -12.40 -32.08
CA LEU A 225 19.17 -13.36 -31.15
C LEU A 225 19.64 -14.62 -31.90
N ILE A 226 20.87 -15.06 -31.62
CA ILE A 226 21.43 -16.29 -32.20
C ILE A 226 21.50 -17.36 -31.13
N THR A 227 20.89 -18.52 -31.39
CA THR A 227 20.98 -19.68 -30.50
C THR A 227 22.13 -20.60 -30.93
N ILE A 228 23.04 -20.90 -30.00
CA ILE A 228 24.15 -21.82 -30.23
C ILE A 228 23.62 -23.25 -30.13
N ASP A 229 23.34 -23.85 -31.27
CA ASP A 229 22.81 -25.21 -31.39
C ASP A 229 23.88 -26.24 -31.81
N SER A 230 25.10 -25.79 -32.09
CA SER A 230 26.19 -26.63 -32.58
C SER A 230 27.52 -26.22 -31.96
N THR A 231 28.37 -27.21 -31.72
CA THR A 231 29.76 -27.02 -31.24
C THR A 231 30.73 -26.63 -32.34
N SER A 232 30.37 -26.79 -33.62
CA SER A 232 31.22 -26.43 -34.76
C SER A 232 31.11 -24.92 -35.06
N LEU A 233 31.86 -24.12 -34.30
CA LEU A 233 31.99 -22.67 -34.51
C LEU A 233 32.84 -22.35 -35.75
N TYR A 234 33.83 -23.21 -36.03
CA TYR A 234 34.66 -23.15 -37.23
C TYR A 234 34.70 -24.52 -37.94
N LYS A 235 35.11 -24.50 -39.21
CA LYS A 235 35.41 -25.70 -40.00
C LYS A 235 36.73 -25.55 -40.71
N GLU A 236 37.49 -26.64 -40.77
CA GLU A 236 38.70 -26.69 -41.59
C GLU A 236 38.34 -26.69 -43.07
N CYS A 237 39.12 -25.95 -43.86
CA CYS A 237 39.02 -25.93 -45.30
C CYS A 237 39.93 -26.98 -45.92
N LYS A 238 39.52 -27.53 -47.07
CA LYS A 238 40.42 -28.38 -47.86
C LYS A 238 41.53 -27.51 -48.45
N LYS A 239 42.73 -28.08 -48.66
CA LYS A 239 43.89 -27.34 -49.23
C LYS A 239 43.57 -26.64 -50.55
N LYS A 240 42.64 -27.18 -51.35
CA LYS A 240 42.21 -26.58 -52.61
C LYS A 240 41.32 -25.34 -52.46
N ASP A 241 40.60 -25.23 -51.34
CA ASP A 241 39.68 -24.12 -51.06
C ASP A 241 40.38 -22.98 -50.27
N CYS A 242 41.64 -23.19 -49.89
CA CYS A 242 42.50 -22.15 -49.33
C CYS A 242 42.89 -21.14 -50.42
N PRO A 243 42.67 -19.83 -50.21
CA PRO A 243 43.10 -18.82 -51.16
C PRO A 243 44.63 -18.84 -51.32
N GLU A 244 45.12 -18.47 -52.50
CA GLU A 244 46.57 -18.32 -52.73
C GLU A 244 47.11 -17.02 -52.16
N PHE A 245 46.28 -15.97 -52.16
CA PHE A 245 46.57 -14.67 -51.59
C PHE A 245 45.36 -14.18 -50.81
N MET A 246 45.57 -13.61 -49.63
CA MET A 246 44.52 -12.93 -48.88
C MET A 246 44.55 -11.45 -49.29
N PRO A 247 43.40 -10.83 -49.60
CA PRO A 247 43.32 -9.41 -49.90
C PRO A 247 43.73 -8.54 -48.71
#